data_AF-A0AAD3Y620-F1
#
_entry.id   AF-A0AAD3Y620-F1
#
_cell.length_a   1.000
_cell.length_b   1.000
_cell.length_c   1.000
_cell.angle_alpha   90.00
_cell.angle_beta   90.00
_cell.angle_gamma   90.00
#
_symmetry.space_group_name_H-M   'P 1'
#
loop_
_entity.id
_entity.type
_entity.pdbx_description
1 polymer ?
#
loop_
_entity_poly.entity_id
_entity_poly.type
_entity_poly.pdbx_seq_one_letter_code
_entity_poly.pdbx_strand_id
1 'polypeptide(L)'
;MAANEISRLPLIGGNPLPAKKGKSRKPLKQKNTSSSGNEANILAGKFSQQGQPAEITPPFESDPQKENHESINHPCSGKKSNAKAKGKQCFEKDLREMQDMLDKLRFEKEKTEELLKEKDVMLKIKEEELETRDTQQQKLQMEIKRLQKLKEFKPVMTFLINEPQKNILENKLKKKKTNGSAKRKPLPPYILWCKDHWNEVKRTNPDAEFKEISSILGAKWKTISPEEKQPYEEKYKAEKEIYLQFISKEKRENEAMKLLKEEKKQKTAMELLDQYLQFKQEMEKENKNKKAKKEKDPLKPKQPMSAFFLFTNERRSALLEEGKNLLEVSKVTSEEWKNMTEEQKRPYEEAAKASKEKYLQDMELYKKMKEEGAANLKREEEEQMKIQKHEALQLLKKKERNENMIKQAKEKKKPEEGKNVDPNKPKRPPSSFILFRNEARKNLLQERKGINNSTLNAIISVKWKELVEEKRQIWNEKAADRKEAYKKELEEYKKKKEAASKDK
;
A
#
# COMPACT_ATOMS: atom_id res chain seq x y z
N MET A 1 70.84 -20.69 -29.44
CA MET A 1 70.37 -21.82 -30.27
C MET A 1 69.58 -22.76 -29.36
N ALA A 2 68.45 -23.29 -29.85
CA ALA A 2 67.66 -24.49 -29.43
C ALA A 2 67.59 -24.95 -27.95
N ALA A 3 66.55 -25.65 -27.48
CA ALA A 3 65.12 -25.76 -27.83
C ALA A 3 64.48 -26.72 -26.80
N ASN A 4 63.19 -26.52 -26.45
CA ASN A 4 62.28 -27.55 -25.88
C ASN A 4 62.68 -28.18 -24.51
N GLU A 5 61.82 -28.87 -23.73
CA GLU A 5 60.44 -29.31 -23.96
C GLU A 5 59.59 -29.46 -22.67
N ILE A 6 58.27 -29.36 -22.83
CA ILE A 6 57.15 -30.02 -22.12
C ILE A 6 57.31 -30.54 -20.67
N SER A 7 56.33 -30.18 -19.82
CA SER A 7 55.80 -31.08 -18.78
C SER A 7 54.29 -30.90 -18.61
N ARG A 8 53.53 -32.00 -18.64
CA ARG A 8 52.05 -32.04 -18.49
C ARG A 8 51.65 -32.40 -17.05
N LEU A 9 50.55 -31.80 -16.59
CA LEU A 9 49.72 -32.21 -15.44
C LEU A 9 49.01 -33.57 -15.72
N PRO A 10 48.58 -34.38 -14.72
CA PRO A 10 47.36 -34.07 -13.94
C PRO A 10 47.22 -34.55 -12.46
N LEU A 11 46.49 -33.73 -11.68
CA LEU A 11 45.42 -34.04 -10.70
C LEU A 11 45.59 -35.14 -9.60
N ILE A 12 45.38 -34.75 -8.32
CA ILE A 12 44.19 -35.13 -7.48
C ILE A 12 44.23 -34.46 -6.07
N GLY A 13 43.08 -33.85 -5.70
CA GLY A 13 42.45 -33.65 -4.37
C GLY A 13 43.20 -33.48 -3.02
N GLY A 14 42.73 -32.50 -2.21
CA GLY A 14 42.69 -32.64 -0.73
C GLY A 14 43.15 -31.44 0.12
N ASN A 15 42.23 -30.82 0.88
CA ASN A 15 42.43 -29.71 1.83
C ASN A 15 43.53 -29.92 2.90
N PRO A 16 44.07 -28.82 3.48
CA PRO A 16 43.70 -28.53 4.88
C PRO A 16 43.38 -27.05 5.23
N LEU A 17 42.76 -26.87 6.41
CA LEU A 17 42.29 -25.62 7.02
C LEU A 17 43.42 -24.69 7.51
N PRO A 18 43.11 -23.40 7.79
CA PRO A 18 43.61 -22.84 9.06
C PRO A 18 42.64 -21.97 9.89
N ALA A 19 42.69 -22.21 11.20
CA ALA A 19 42.58 -21.29 12.35
C ALA A 19 41.49 -20.19 12.42
N LYS A 20 40.63 -20.31 13.45
CA LYS A 20 39.71 -19.27 13.95
C LYS A 20 40.49 -18.14 14.66
N LYS A 21 40.18 -16.87 14.36
CA LYS A 21 40.56 -15.71 15.21
C LYS A 21 39.41 -15.31 16.14
N GLY A 22 39.75 -14.86 17.35
CA GLY A 22 38.82 -14.69 18.47
C GLY A 22 37.87 -13.50 18.37
N LYS A 23 36.71 -13.61 19.03
CA LYS A 23 35.76 -12.50 19.23
C LYS A 23 36.17 -11.67 20.45
N SER A 24 36.64 -10.45 20.23
CA SER A 24 36.87 -9.48 21.32
C SER A 24 35.55 -9.01 21.93
N ARG A 25 35.39 -9.20 23.24
CA ARG A 25 34.29 -8.61 24.03
C ARG A 25 34.50 -7.10 24.15
N LYS A 26 33.45 -6.29 23.96
CA LYS A 26 33.42 -4.88 24.40
C LYS A 26 32.69 -4.78 25.75
N PRO A 27 33.16 -3.96 26.71
CA PRO A 27 32.71 -4.02 28.10
C PRO A 27 31.42 -3.22 28.38
N LEU A 28 30.77 -3.57 29.50
CA LEU A 28 29.72 -2.81 30.16
C LEU A 28 30.14 -1.34 30.39
N LYS A 29 29.20 -0.40 30.22
CA LYS A 29 29.29 0.94 30.82
C LYS A 29 28.38 1.04 32.04
N GLN A 30 28.88 1.77 33.04
CA GLN A 30 28.32 1.83 34.39
C GLN A 30 27.13 2.78 34.50
N LYS A 31 26.31 2.55 35.54
CA LYS A 31 25.32 3.52 36.04
C LYS A 31 26.06 4.77 36.54
N ASN A 32 25.51 5.95 36.27
CA ASN A 32 25.73 7.13 37.11
C ASN A 32 24.37 7.65 37.61
N THR A 33 24.29 7.86 38.91
CA THR A 33 23.25 8.61 39.59
C THR A 33 23.50 10.11 39.45
N SER A 34 22.45 10.92 39.30
CA SER A 34 22.12 12.01 40.26
C SER A 34 21.08 13.00 39.72
N SER A 35 20.07 13.23 40.55
CA SER A 35 19.35 14.50 40.79
C SER A 35 18.90 15.39 39.62
N SER A 36 17.58 15.45 39.40
CA SER A 36 16.83 16.71 39.56
C SER A 36 15.38 16.38 39.88
N GLY A 37 14.75 17.15 40.76
CA GLY A 37 13.48 16.79 41.39
C GLY A 37 12.23 17.04 40.53
N ASN A 38 11.11 16.49 41.02
CA ASN A 38 9.87 17.24 41.21
C ASN A 38 9.05 16.59 42.33
N GLU A 39 8.44 17.43 43.15
CA GLU A 39 7.79 17.04 44.41
C GLU A 39 6.32 16.63 44.22
N ALA A 40 5.83 15.94 45.25
CA ALA A 40 4.45 15.94 45.74
C ALA A 40 3.28 16.03 44.72
N ASN A 41 2.47 14.96 44.73
CA ASN A 41 1.16 15.16 45.33
C ASN A 41 0.64 13.90 46.06
N ILE A 42 0.35 14.07 47.34
CA ILE A 42 -0.34 13.07 48.17
C ILE A 42 -1.80 13.45 48.20
N LEU A 43 -2.70 12.53 47.82
CA LEU A 43 -4.03 12.52 48.44
C LEU A 43 -4.51 11.08 48.65
N ALA A 44 -4.68 10.73 49.91
CA ALA A 44 -5.25 9.46 50.31
C ALA A 44 -6.78 9.53 50.23
N GLY A 45 -7.40 8.53 49.62
CA GLY A 45 -8.83 8.28 49.65
C GLY A 45 -9.10 6.84 50.06
N LYS A 46 -9.23 6.58 51.37
CA LYS A 46 -9.76 5.31 51.88
C LYS A 46 -11.28 5.41 51.97
N PHE A 47 -12.01 4.52 51.31
CA PHE A 47 -13.14 3.82 51.94
C PHE A 47 -13.42 2.49 51.20
N SER A 48 -13.47 1.43 52.00
CA SER A 48 -14.22 0.17 51.93
C SER A 48 -15.37 0.06 50.90
N GLN A 49 -15.77 -1.12 50.41
CA GLN A 49 -15.63 -2.47 51.01
C GLN A 49 -15.78 -3.62 49.99
N GLN A 50 -15.07 -4.74 50.24
CA GLN A 50 -15.42 -6.18 50.00
C GLN A 50 -15.94 -6.68 48.62
N GLY A 51 -15.38 -7.82 48.15
CA GLY A 51 -16.10 -8.75 47.25
C GLY A 51 -15.31 -9.48 46.16
N GLN A 52 -14.40 -10.40 46.53
CA GLN A 52 -13.96 -11.54 45.68
C GLN A 52 -14.41 -12.86 46.34
N PRO A 53 -14.32 -14.05 45.69
CA PRO A 53 -13.99 -14.37 44.29
C PRO A 53 -15.27 -14.88 43.56
N ALA A 54 -15.34 -15.75 42.52
CA ALA A 54 -14.38 -16.58 41.78
C ALA A 54 -14.89 -16.90 40.34
N GLU A 55 -14.07 -17.59 39.54
CA GLU A 55 -14.49 -18.28 38.31
C GLU A 55 -15.04 -19.69 38.59
N ILE A 56 -16.01 -20.15 37.80
CA ILE A 56 -16.14 -21.57 37.44
C ILE A 56 -16.49 -21.66 35.93
N THR A 57 -15.67 -22.40 35.18
CA THR A 57 -16.04 -23.02 33.89
C THR A 57 -16.11 -24.55 34.07
N PRO A 58 -16.80 -25.29 33.17
CA PRO A 58 -17.60 -26.45 33.56
C PRO A 58 -16.87 -27.81 33.41
N PRO A 59 -17.46 -28.90 33.92
CA PRO A 59 -17.30 -30.23 33.36
C PRO A 59 -18.42 -30.57 32.35
N PHE A 60 -18.07 -31.39 31.38
CA PHE A 60 -18.96 -31.91 30.32
C PHE A 60 -19.20 -33.40 30.56
N GLU A 61 -20.42 -33.85 30.26
CA GLU A 61 -20.84 -35.25 29.99
C GLU A 61 -20.71 -36.34 31.07
N SER A 62 -21.61 -37.32 30.92
CA SER A 62 -21.95 -38.37 31.88
C SER A 62 -21.86 -39.75 31.22
N ASP A 63 -21.31 -40.72 31.97
CA ASP A 63 -21.73 -42.13 31.97
C ASP A 63 -21.63 -42.98 30.68
N PRO A 64 -21.92 -44.31 30.73
CA PRO A 64 -21.75 -45.25 31.86
C PRO A 64 -21.05 -46.57 31.43
N GLN A 65 -20.51 -47.34 32.39
CA GLN A 65 -20.65 -48.82 32.34
C GLN A 65 -20.21 -49.56 33.63
N LYS A 66 -20.99 -50.61 33.94
CA LYS A 66 -20.73 -51.76 34.84
C LYS A 66 -20.91 -51.60 36.36
N GLU A 67 -22.08 -52.07 36.79
CA GLU A 67 -22.27 -53.33 37.55
C GLU A 67 -21.61 -53.56 38.94
N ASN A 68 -22.48 -54.08 39.81
CA ASN A 68 -22.29 -55.06 40.89
C ASN A 68 -22.09 -54.61 42.35
N HIS A 69 -23.04 -55.09 43.16
CA HIS A 69 -22.96 -55.57 44.55
C HIS A 69 -22.09 -54.81 45.58
N GLU A 70 -22.73 -54.34 46.65
CA GLU A 70 -22.64 -55.06 47.95
C GLU A 70 -23.75 -54.67 48.94
N SER A 71 -24.12 -55.62 49.79
CA SER A 71 -25.05 -55.44 50.91
C SER A 71 -24.31 -54.96 52.16
N ILE A 72 -24.95 -54.19 53.06
CA ILE A 72 -24.64 -54.23 54.51
C ILE A 72 -25.85 -53.73 55.35
N ASN A 73 -26.43 -54.70 56.07
CA ASN A 73 -26.99 -54.68 57.43
C ASN A 73 -27.91 -53.54 57.94
N HIS A 74 -29.10 -53.96 58.38
CA HIS A 74 -29.89 -53.31 59.43
C HIS A 74 -29.16 -53.33 60.80
N PRO A 75 -29.66 -52.57 61.80
CA PRO A 75 -30.55 -53.25 62.75
C PRO A 75 -31.86 -52.49 63.03
N CYS A 76 -32.94 -53.25 63.24
CA CYS A 76 -34.22 -52.72 63.74
C CYS A 76 -34.37 -52.93 65.25
N SER A 77 -34.72 -51.87 65.98
CA SER A 77 -35.74 -51.90 67.03
C SER A 77 -36.24 -50.46 67.24
N GLY A 78 -37.51 -50.15 67.52
CA GLY A 78 -38.71 -51.00 67.55
C GLY A 78 -39.73 -50.44 68.54
N LYS A 79 -40.87 -49.91 68.06
CA LYS A 79 -42.14 -49.77 68.82
C LYS A 79 -43.30 -49.33 67.92
N LYS A 80 -44.51 -49.78 68.27
CA LYS A 80 -45.76 -49.61 67.52
C LYS A 80 -46.52 -48.36 67.98
N SER A 81 -47.19 -47.65 67.06
CA SER A 81 -48.46 -46.96 67.37
C SER A 81 -49.31 -46.64 66.12
N ASN A 82 -50.49 -47.25 66.11
CA ASN A 82 -51.80 -46.89 65.53
C ASN A 82 -52.07 -45.74 64.52
N ALA A 83 -53.18 -45.96 63.80
CA ALA A 83 -54.16 -44.95 63.34
C ALA A 83 -53.88 -44.12 62.07
N LYS A 84 -53.75 -44.84 60.94
CA LYS A 84 -54.56 -44.70 59.71
C LYS A 84 -55.57 -43.51 59.62
N ALA A 85 -55.08 -42.26 59.53
CA ALA A 85 -55.90 -41.09 59.12
C ALA A 85 -55.13 -39.96 58.37
N LYS A 86 -53.85 -40.14 58.04
CA LYS A 86 -53.02 -39.12 57.33
C LYS A 86 -52.44 -39.57 55.98
N GLY A 87 -52.69 -40.81 55.55
CA GLY A 87 -52.06 -41.38 54.36
C GLY A 87 -52.56 -40.85 53.01
N LYS A 88 -53.82 -40.40 52.90
CA LYS A 88 -54.39 -39.97 51.61
C LYS A 88 -53.91 -38.58 51.16
N GLN A 89 -53.91 -37.59 52.06
CA GLN A 89 -53.40 -36.25 51.75
C GLN A 89 -51.89 -36.22 51.52
N CYS A 90 -51.10 -37.10 52.17
CA CYS A 90 -49.67 -37.22 51.88
C CYS A 90 -49.46 -37.76 50.47
N PHE A 91 -50.07 -38.89 50.13
CA PHE A 91 -49.88 -39.53 48.82
C PHE A 91 -50.39 -38.68 47.65
N GLU A 92 -51.46 -37.90 47.84
CA GLU A 92 -51.96 -36.95 46.83
C GLU A 92 -51.03 -35.73 46.67
N LYS A 93 -50.36 -35.30 47.75
CA LYS A 93 -49.32 -34.27 47.70
C LYS A 93 -48.06 -34.80 47.03
N ASP A 94 -47.60 -36.00 47.39
CA ASP A 94 -46.43 -36.66 46.78
C ASP A 94 -46.66 -36.93 45.28
N LEU A 95 -47.87 -37.35 44.89
CA LEU A 95 -48.27 -37.51 43.48
C LEU A 95 -48.24 -36.17 42.73
N ARG A 96 -48.72 -35.08 43.35
CA ARG A 96 -48.68 -33.73 42.78
C ARG A 96 -47.26 -33.18 42.69
N GLU A 97 -46.40 -33.45 43.68
CA GLU A 97 -44.98 -33.07 43.63
C GLU A 97 -44.21 -33.86 42.55
N MET A 98 -44.55 -35.13 42.31
CA MET A 98 -44.04 -35.87 41.14
C MET A 98 -44.58 -35.33 39.81
N GLN A 99 -45.85 -34.91 39.76
CA GLN A 99 -46.44 -34.27 38.58
C GLN A 99 -45.72 -32.93 38.27
N ASP A 100 -45.55 -32.06 39.27
CA ASP A 100 -44.83 -30.79 39.16
C ASP A 100 -43.34 -30.99 38.81
N MET A 101 -42.71 -32.08 39.26
CA MET A 101 -41.34 -32.44 38.89
C MET A 101 -41.26 -32.88 37.42
N LEU A 102 -42.21 -33.68 36.94
CA LEU A 102 -42.30 -34.06 35.53
C LEU A 102 -42.57 -32.85 34.63
N ASP A 103 -43.39 -31.90 35.06
CA ASP A 103 -43.68 -30.67 34.31
C ASP A 103 -42.47 -29.70 34.31
N LYS A 104 -41.71 -29.61 35.40
CA LYS A 104 -40.41 -28.92 35.42
C LYS A 104 -39.41 -29.55 34.45
N LEU A 105 -39.27 -30.88 34.46
CA LEU A 105 -38.37 -31.59 33.54
C LEU A 105 -38.81 -31.44 32.07
N ARG A 106 -40.12 -31.38 31.80
CA ARG A 106 -40.65 -31.04 30.46
C ARG A 106 -40.28 -29.62 30.05
N PHE A 107 -40.47 -28.64 30.93
CA PHE A 107 -40.13 -27.24 30.66
C PHE A 107 -38.63 -27.01 30.48
N GLU A 108 -37.78 -27.66 31.28
CA GLU A 108 -36.32 -27.63 31.12
C GLU A 108 -35.88 -28.28 29.81
N LYS A 109 -36.50 -29.41 29.42
CA LYS A 109 -36.29 -30.02 28.10
C LYS A 109 -36.71 -29.08 26.97
N GLU A 110 -37.89 -28.46 27.05
CA GLU A 110 -38.39 -27.53 26.02
C GLU A 110 -37.45 -26.31 25.88
N LYS A 111 -37.01 -25.74 27.01
CA LYS A 111 -36.04 -24.64 27.03
C LYS A 111 -34.67 -25.01 26.46
N THR A 112 -34.18 -26.23 26.71
CA THR A 112 -32.92 -26.70 26.09
C THR A 112 -33.09 -26.98 24.59
N GLU A 113 -34.25 -27.46 24.16
CA GLU A 113 -34.60 -27.65 22.74
C GLU A 113 -34.73 -26.32 21.99
N GLU A 114 -35.29 -25.29 22.62
CA GLU A 114 -35.37 -23.93 22.08
C GLU A 114 -33.98 -23.28 21.92
N LEU A 115 -33.11 -23.40 22.93
CA LEU A 115 -31.70 -22.98 22.83
C LEU A 115 -30.91 -23.75 21.76
N LEU A 116 -31.29 -24.99 21.46
CA LEU A 116 -30.70 -25.76 20.37
C LEU A 116 -31.17 -25.20 19.01
N LYS A 117 -32.48 -24.96 18.85
CA LYS A 117 -33.07 -24.35 17.65
C LYS A 117 -32.49 -22.96 17.37
N GLU A 118 -32.26 -22.13 18.39
CA GLU A 118 -31.63 -20.82 18.24
C GLU A 118 -30.18 -20.94 17.73
N LYS A 119 -29.41 -21.90 18.24
CA LYS A 119 -28.04 -22.19 17.74
C LYS A 119 -28.05 -22.70 16.30
N ASP A 120 -29.00 -23.56 15.93
CA ASP A 120 -29.14 -24.07 14.56
C ASP A 120 -29.54 -22.96 13.57
N VAL A 121 -30.40 -22.03 13.99
CA VAL A 121 -30.72 -20.82 13.19
C VAL A 121 -29.49 -19.92 13.04
N MET A 122 -28.72 -19.71 14.12
CA MET A 122 -27.50 -18.89 14.08
C MET A 122 -26.36 -19.56 13.26
N LEU A 123 -26.30 -20.90 13.23
CA LEU A 123 -25.44 -21.66 12.32
C LEU A 123 -25.85 -21.45 10.86
N LYS A 124 -27.13 -21.63 10.53
CA LYS A 124 -27.64 -21.40 9.16
C LYS A 124 -27.37 -19.99 8.65
N ILE A 125 -27.55 -18.96 9.49
CA ILE A 125 -27.24 -17.57 9.13
C ILE A 125 -25.74 -17.41 8.83
N LYS A 126 -24.85 -18.06 9.59
CA LYS A 126 -23.40 -18.05 9.33
C LYS A 126 -23.01 -18.84 8.09
N GLU A 127 -23.70 -19.93 7.78
CA GLU A 127 -23.52 -20.70 6.55
C GLU A 127 -23.94 -19.88 5.32
N GLU A 128 -25.07 -19.18 5.38
CA GLU A 128 -25.52 -18.26 4.33
C GLU A 128 -24.56 -17.05 4.18
N GLU A 129 -24.03 -16.51 5.28
CA GLU A 129 -23.00 -15.46 5.24
C GLU A 129 -21.66 -15.97 4.66
N LEU A 130 -21.31 -17.24 4.88
CA LEU A 130 -20.16 -17.89 4.26
C LEU A 130 -20.38 -18.10 2.76
N GLU A 131 -21.54 -18.62 2.35
CA GLU A 131 -21.89 -18.85 0.94
C GLU A 131 -21.98 -17.55 0.13
N THR A 132 -22.55 -16.50 0.71
CA THR A 132 -22.56 -15.15 0.10
C THR A 132 -21.15 -14.56 -0.01
N ARG A 133 -20.25 -14.80 0.97
CA ARG A 133 -18.83 -14.42 0.85
C ARG A 133 -18.09 -15.24 -0.21
N ASP A 134 -18.33 -16.54 -0.32
CA ASP A 134 -17.69 -17.40 -1.31
C ASP A 134 -18.17 -17.09 -2.73
N THR A 135 -19.47 -16.84 -2.94
CA THR A 135 -19.98 -16.37 -4.24
C THR A 135 -19.45 -14.99 -4.62
N GLN A 136 -19.21 -14.09 -3.66
CA GLN A 136 -18.50 -12.82 -3.91
C GLN A 136 -17.02 -13.06 -4.29
N GLN A 137 -16.30 -13.94 -3.60
CA GLN A 137 -14.93 -14.30 -3.97
C GLN A 137 -14.86 -14.96 -5.35
N GLN A 138 -15.81 -15.84 -5.71
CA GLN A 138 -15.91 -16.42 -7.04
C GLN A 138 -16.18 -15.36 -8.11
N LYS A 139 -17.08 -14.40 -7.86
CA LYS A 139 -17.31 -13.25 -8.76
C LYS A 139 -16.04 -12.42 -8.93
N LEU A 140 -15.31 -12.12 -7.86
CA LEU A 140 -14.03 -11.40 -7.92
C LEU A 140 -12.95 -12.20 -8.67
N GLN A 141 -12.85 -13.52 -8.47
CA GLN A 141 -11.96 -14.37 -9.26
C GLN A 141 -12.34 -14.41 -10.74
N MET A 142 -13.63 -14.46 -11.06
CA MET A 142 -14.10 -14.39 -12.45
C MET A 142 -13.79 -13.04 -13.08
N GLU A 143 -13.94 -11.94 -12.35
CA GLU A 143 -13.60 -10.61 -12.85
C GLU A 143 -12.08 -10.42 -12.99
N ILE A 144 -11.27 -10.94 -12.07
CA ILE A 144 -9.79 -10.97 -12.21
C ILE A 144 -9.39 -11.82 -13.44
N LYS A 145 -9.99 -13.00 -13.63
CA LYS A 145 -9.76 -13.83 -14.83
C LYS A 145 -10.27 -13.15 -16.10
N ARG A 146 -11.36 -12.37 -16.04
CA ARG A 146 -11.88 -11.54 -17.15
C ARG A 146 -10.94 -10.40 -17.48
N LEU A 147 -10.37 -9.72 -16.49
CA LEU A 147 -9.41 -8.62 -16.64
C LEU A 147 -8.03 -9.11 -17.12
N GLN A 148 -7.57 -10.27 -16.63
CA GLN A 148 -6.41 -10.99 -17.16
C GLN A 148 -6.66 -11.38 -18.62
N LYS A 149 -7.81 -12.00 -18.93
CA LYS A 149 -8.23 -12.24 -20.31
C LYS A 149 -8.33 -10.96 -21.12
N LEU A 150 -8.78 -9.82 -20.60
CA LEU A 150 -8.78 -8.53 -21.33
C LEU A 150 -7.37 -7.96 -21.58
N LYS A 151 -6.41 -8.30 -20.71
CA LYS A 151 -4.99 -7.90 -20.82
C LYS A 151 -4.21 -8.79 -21.79
N GLU A 152 -4.59 -10.07 -21.87
CA GLU A 152 -3.99 -11.09 -22.75
C GLU A 152 -4.68 -11.16 -24.11
N PHE A 153 -5.99 -10.91 -24.16
CA PHE A 153 -6.75 -10.65 -25.38
C PHE A 153 -6.28 -9.31 -25.94
N LYS A 154 -5.26 -9.42 -26.79
CA LYS A 154 -4.96 -8.42 -27.82
C LYS A 154 -5.84 -8.76 -29.02
N PRO A 155 -7.08 -8.23 -29.12
CA PRO A 155 -7.71 -8.23 -30.42
C PRO A 155 -6.79 -7.46 -31.36
N VAL A 156 -6.67 -7.90 -32.61
CA VAL A 156 -6.05 -7.08 -33.66
C VAL A 156 -7.02 -5.95 -34.02
N MET A 157 -7.21 -5.04 -33.08
CA MET A 157 -7.68 -3.69 -33.35
C MET A 157 -6.43 -2.88 -33.63
N THR A 158 -6.14 -2.76 -34.93
CA THR A 158 -5.09 -1.92 -35.50
C THR A 158 -5.42 -0.43 -35.29
N PHE A 159 -5.50 0.00 -34.03
CA PHE A 159 -5.56 1.40 -33.68
C PHE A 159 -4.17 2.01 -33.82
N LEU A 160 -3.87 2.38 -35.06
CA LEU A 160 -2.97 3.45 -35.44
C LEU A 160 -3.40 4.76 -34.74
N ILE A 161 -3.19 4.86 -33.42
CA ILE A 161 -3.13 6.14 -32.73
C ILE A 161 -1.78 6.76 -33.08
N ASN A 162 -1.74 7.25 -34.31
CA ASN A 162 -0.76 8.21 -34.76
C ASN A 162 -0.68 9.35 -33.73
N GLU A 163 0.47 9.53 -33.06
CA GLU A 163 0.76 10.76 -32.33
C GLU A 163 0.55 12.04 -33.16
N PRO A 164 0.76 12.07 -34.51
CA PRO A 164 0.32 13.22 -35.29
C PRO A 164 -1.20 13.43 -35.25
N GLN A 165 -2.05 12.42 -35.09
CA GLN A 165 -3.50 12.61 -35.00
C GLN A 165 -3.96 13.19 -33.67
N LYS A 166 -3.32 12.86 -32.52
CA LYS A 166 -3.58 13.59 -31.26
C LYS A 166 -3.14 15.05 -31.37
N ASN A 167 -1.99 15.32 -32.00
CA ASN A 167 -1.57 16.69 -32.28
C ASN A 167 -2.45 17.40 -33.32
N ILE A 168 -3.02 16.70 -34.30
CA ILE A 168 -3.96 17.28 -35.28
C ILE A 168 -5.34 17.50 -34.66
N LEU A 169 -5.82 16.64 -33.78
CA LEU A 169 -7.06 16.86 -33.02
C LEU A 169 -6.87 17.96 -31.98
N GLU A 170 -5.75 17.99 -31.25
CA GLU A 170 -5.41 19.13 -30.39
C GLU A 170 -5.22 20.42 -31.18
N ASN A 171 -4.60 20.40 -32.37
CA ASN A 171 -4.44 21.60 -33.20
C ASN A 171 -5.75 21.98 -33.91
N LYS A 172 -6.67 21.05 -34.18
CA LYS A 172 -8.04 21.33 -34.63
C LYS A 172 -8.89 21.86 -33.47
N LEU A 173 -8.71 21.37 -32.24
CA LEU A 173 -9.33 21.89 -31.02
C LEU A 173 -8.74 23.25 -30.61
N LYS A 174 -7.44 23.50 -30.84
CA LYS A 174 -6.78 24.80 -30.69
C LYS A 174 -7.24 25.77 -31.80
N LYS A 175 -7.36 25.32 -33.07
CA LYS A 175 -8.01 26.09 -34.16
C LYS A 175 -9.51 26.36 -33.92
N LYS A 176 -10.25 25.45 -33.27
CA LYS A 176 -11.62 25.72 -32.82
C LYS A 176 -11.64 26.71 -31.64
N LYS A 177 -10.70 26.59 -30.69
CA LYS A 177 -10.54 27.54 -29.57
C LYS A 177 -10.11 28.95 -30.02
N THR A 178 -9.41 29.12 -31.15
CA THR A 178 -9.13 30.45 -31.74
C THR A 178 -10.33 31.09 -32.43
N ASN A 179 -11.36 30.30 -32.76
CA ASN A 179 -12.56 30.73 -33.49
C ASN A 179 -13.80 30.89 -32.61
N GLY A 180 -13.73 30.62 -31.30
CA GLY A 180 -14.81 30.94 -30.37
C GLY A 180 -14.79 32.42 -30.00
N SER A 181 -15.79 33.19 -30.47
CA SER A 181 -16.01 34.60 -30.08
C SER A 181 -16.00 34.78 -28.56
N ALA A 182 -16.68 33.88 -27.83
CA ALA A 182 -16.78 33.85 -26.37
C ALA A 182 -15.44 33.79 -25.59
N LYS A 183 -14.30 33.50 -26.23
CA LYS A 183 -12.97 33.55 -25.61
C LYS A 183 -12.22 34.86 -25.80
N ARG A 184 -12.65 35.70 -26.75
CA ARG A 184 -12.06 37.02 -26.97
C ARG A 184 -12.83 38.04 -26.13
N LYS A 185 -12.13 39.08 -25.66
CA LYS A 185 -12.82 40.22 -25.04
C LYS A 185 -13.78 40.82 -26.07
N PRO A 186 -14.99 41.25 -25.66
CA PRO A 186 -15.95 41.90 -26.55
C PRO A 186 -15.33 43.13 -27.21
N LEU A 187 -15.71 43.41 -28.45
CA LEU A 187 -15.25 44.61 -29.14
C LEU A 187 -16.00 45.84 -28.61
N PRO A 188 -15.31 46.95 -28.27
CA PRO A 188 -15.99 48.16 -27.81
C PRO A 188 -17.01 48.70 -28.83
N PRO A 189 -18.05 49.45 -28.41
CA PRO A 189 -19.15 49.90 -29.27
C PRO A 189 -18.69 50.58 -30.56
N TYR A 190 -17.70 51.49 -30.46
CA TYR A 190 -17.08 52.17 -31.61
C TYR A 190 -16.48 51.20 -32.62
N ILE A 191 -15.84 50.11 -32.18
CA ILE A 191 -15.17 49.15 -33.07
C ILE A 191 -16.20 48.25 -33.76
N LEU A 192 -17.30 47.90 -33.08
CA LEU A 192 -18.45 47.23 -33.70
C LEU A 192 -19.06 48.11 -34.79
N TRP A 193 -19.36 49.36 -34.46
CA TRP A 193 -19.91 50.34 -35.41
C TRP A 193 -18.96 50.60 -36.59
N CYS A 194 -17.65 50.78 -36.34
CA CYS A 194 -16.65 50.96 -37.39
C CYS A 194 -16.59 49.79 -38.35
N LYS A 195 -16.71 48.55 -37.85
CA LYS A 195 -16.70 47.34 -38.67
C LYS A 195 -17.89 47.29 -39.62
N ASP A 196 -19.08 47.66 -39.13
CA ASP A 196 -20.31 47.63 -39.92
C ASP A 196 -20.34 48.77 -40.96
N HIS A 197 -19.82 49.95 -40.61
CA HIS A 197 -19.75 51.12 -41.51
C HIS A 197 -18.48 51.15 -42.38
N TRP A 198 -17.51 50.25 -42.16
CA TRP A 198 -16.25 50.21 -42.91
C TRP A 198 -16.46 50.06 -44.40
N ASN A 199 -17.30 49.09 -44.78
CA ASN A 199 -17.58 48.77 -46.17
C ASN A 199 -18.34 49.91 -46.87
N GLU A 200 -19.16 50.64 -46.13
CA GLU A 200 -19.92 51.78 -46.64
C GLU A 200 -19.02 53.00 -46.91
N VAL A 201 -18.10 53.31 -45.99
CA VAL A 201 -17.12 54.38 -46.19
C VAL A 201 -16.11 54.02 -47.29
N LYS A 202 -15.72 52.75 -47.39
CA LYS A 202 -14.87 52.25 -48.50
C LYS A 202 -15.61 52.26 -49.86
N ARG A 203 -16.91 52.01 -49.88
CA ARG A 203 -17.74 52.06 -51.10
C ARG A 203 -17.90 53.49 -51.62
N THR A 204 -18.03 54.46 -50.70
CA THR A 204 -18.13 55.89 -51.03
C THR A 204 -16.77 56.54 -51.32
N ASN A 205 -15.66 55.91 -50.92
CA ASN A 205 -14.29 56.39 -51.20
C ASN A 205 -13.42 55.19 -51.65
N PRO A 206 -13.56 54.70 -52.90
CA PRO A 206 -12.86 53.49 -53.37
C PRO A 206 -11.33 53.61 -53.37
N ASP A 207 -10.83 54.81 -53.67
CA ASP A 207 -9.40 55.14 -53.77
C ASP A 207 -8.78 55.63 -52.44
N ALA A 208 -9.59 55.86 -51.40
CA ALA A 208 -9.10 56.37 -50.12
C ALA A 208 -8.35 55.30 -49.33
N GLU A 209 -7.24 55.70 -48.71
CA GLU A 209 -6.44 54.77 -47.90
C GLU A 209 -7.15 54.39 -46.59
N PHE A 210 -6.73 53.27 -46.00
CA PHE A 210 -7.23 52.77 -44.70
C PHE A 210 -7.27 53.86 -43.61
N LYS A 211 -6.27 54.75 -43.58
CA LYS A 211 -6.18 55.85 -42.61
C LYS A 211 -7.28 56.90 -42.83
N GLU A 212 -7.59 57.24 -44.07
CA GLU A 212 -8.61 58.23 -44.42
C GLU A 212 -10.01 57.68 -44.15
N ILE A 213 -10.28 56.43 -44.55
CA ILE A 213 -11.52 55.71 -44.21
C ILE A 213 -11.71 55.65 -42.68
N SER A 214 -10.66 55.34 -41.93
CA SER A 214 -10.70 55.35 -40.45
C SER A 214 -10.91 56.75 -39.86
N SER A 215 -10.40 57.81 -40.51
CA SER A 215 -10.61 59.20 -40.08
C SER A 215 -12.05 59.64 -40.30
N ILE A 216 -12.60 59.34 -41.49
CA ILE A 216 -14.02 59.60 -41.85
C ILE A 216 -14.95 58.84 -40.90
N LEU A 217 -14.65 57.59 -40.55
CA LEU A 217 -15.39 56.83 -39.55
C LEU A 217 -15.31 57.47 -38.15
N GLY A 218 -14.11 57.88 -37.72
CA GLY A 218 -13.93 58.58 -36.44
C GLY A 218 -14.68 59.90 -36.34
N ALA A 219 -14.77 60.65 -37.45
CA ALA A 219 -15.60 61.86 -37.54
C ALA A 219 -17.10 61.53 -37.49
N LYS A 220 -17.56 60.58 -38.32
CA LYS A 220 -18.96 60.12 -38.36
C LYS A 220 -19.43 59.61 -36.99
N TRP A 221 -18.64 58.86 -36.24
CA TRP A 221 -18.99 58.40 -34.88
C TRP A 221 -19.12 59.54 -33.85
N LYS A 222 -18.40 60.65 -34.03
CA LYS A 222 -18.55 61.83 -33.17
C LYS A 222 -19.89 62.54 -33.45
N THR A 223 -20.27 62.65 -34.73
CA THR A 223 -21.51 63.32 -35.15
C THR A 223 -22.78 62.47 -35.03
N ILE A 224 -22.67 61.14 -34.90
CA ILE A 224 -23.83 60.24 -34.87
C ILE A 224 -24.64 60.38 -33.55
N SER A 225 -25.98 60.34 -33.65
CA SER A 225 -26.92 60.52 -32.52
C SER A 225 -26.64 59.52 -31.38
N PRO A 226 -26.84 59.89 -30.10
CA PRO A 226 -26.80 58.92 -29.00
C PRO A 226 -27.72 57.72 -29.23
N GLU A 227 -28.86 57.90 -29.91
CA GLU A 227 -29.83 56.84 -30.23
C GLU A 227 -29.24 55.76 -31.14
N GLU A 228 -28.38 56.15 -32.10
CA GLU A 228 -27.67 55.21 -32.97
C GLU A 228 -26.47 54.56 -32.30
N LYS A 229 -25.96 55.14 -31.19
CA LYS A 229 -24.91 54.55 -30.35
C LYS A 229 -25.46 53.49 -29.40
N GLN A 230 -26.65 53.71 -28.82
CA GLN A 230 -27.32 52.79 -27.89
C GLN A 230 -27.30 51.30 -28.33
N PRO A 231 -27.73 50.91 -29.54
CA PRO A 231 -27.75 49.49 -29.92
C PRO A 231 -26.35 48.86 -29.98
N TYR A 232 -25.28 49.63 -30.20
CA TYR A 232 -23.91 49.10 -30.12
C TYR A 232 -23.38 49.02 -28.69
N GLU A 233 -23.84 49.91 -27.80
CA GLU A 233 -23.57 49.81 -26.36
C GLU A 233 -24.27 48.62 -25.71
N GLU A 234 -25.53 48.35 -26.06
CA GLU A 234 -26.29 47.20 -25.59
C GLU A 234 -25.67 45.89 -26.10
N LYS A 235 -25.35 45.79 -27.40
CA LYS A 235 -24.60 44.65 -27.96
C LYS A 235 -23.30 44.38 -27.21
N TYR A 236 -22.54 45.44 -26.91
CA TYR A 236 -21.30 45.33 -26.12
C TYR A 236 -21.54 44.89 -24.67
N LYS A 237 -22.57 45.42 -23.99
CA LYS A 237 -22.95 45.02 -22.63
C LYS A 237 -23.34 43.53 -22.59
N ALA A 238 -24.17 43.07 -23.52
CA ALA A 238 -24.59 41.68 -23.63
C ALA A 238 -23.41 40.73 -23.94
N GLU A 239 -22.56 41.04 -24.93
CA GLU A 239 -21.39 40.22 -25.26
C GLU A 239 -20.37 40.20 -24.10
N LYS A 240 -20.24 41.30 -23.35
CA LYS A 240 -19.41 41.39 -22.13
C LYS A 240 -19.94 40.53 -21.00
N GLU A 241 -21.24 40.51 -20.76
CA GLU A 241 -21.83 39.64 -19.75
C GLU A 241 -21.65 38.16 -20.11
N ILE A 242 -21.93 37.77 -21.35
CA ILE A 242 -21.70 36.41 -21.86
C ILE A 242 -20.23 36.01 -21.71
N TYR A 243 -19.28 36.89 -22.04
CA TYR A 243 -17.85 36.66 -21.83
C TYR A 243 -17.50 36.46 -20.33
N LEU A 244 -18.05 37.27 -19.43
CA LEU A 244 -17.81 37.13 -17.98
C LEU A 244 -18.39 35.83 -17.42
N GLN A 245 -19.62 35.46 -17.82
CA GLN A 245 -20.23 34.19 -17.45
C GLN A 245 -19.42 32.99 -18.00
N PHE A 246 -18.95 33.07 -19.25
CA PHE A 246 -18.10 32.04 -19.86
C PHE A 246 -16.77 31.87 -19.10
N ILE A 247 -16.07 32.97 -18.78
CA ILE A 247 -14.82 32.93 -18.02
C ILE A 247 -15.05 32.41 -16.58
N SER A 248 -16.16 32.77 -15.94
CA SER A 248 -16.55 32.25 -14.63
C SER A 248 -16.81 30.73 -14.67
N LYS A 249 -17.46 30.24 -15.73
CA LYS A 249 -17.66 28.82 -15.96
C LYS A 249 -16.33 28.08 -16.23
N GLU A 250 -15.50 28.60 -17.13
CA GLU A 250 -14.19 28.00 -17.46
C GLU A 250 -13.26 27.94 -16.24
N LYS A 251 -13.31 28.93 -15.32
CA LYS A 251 -12.58 28.85 -14.04
C LYS A 251 -13.05 27.67 -13.18
N ARG A 252 -14.37 27.53 -12.95
CA ARG A 252 -14.95 26.41 -12.17
C ARG A 252 -14.66 25.05 -12.80
N GLU A 253 -14.77 24.93 -14.12
CA GLU A 253 -14.45 23.69 -14.84
C GLU A 253 -12.96 23.31 -14.71
N ASN A 254 -12.04 24.28 -14.81
CA ASN A 254 -10.61 24.03 -14.62
C ASN A 254 -10.27 23.63 -13.18
N GLU A 255 -10.94 24.23 -12.19
CA GLU A 255 -10.77 23.87 -10.77
C GLU A 255 -11.30 22.47 -10.47
N ALA A 256 -12.51 22.13 -10.93
CA ALA A 256 -13.06 20.77 -10.83
C ALA A 256 -12.16 19.73 -11.51
N MET A 257 -11.63 20.02 -12.70
CA MET A 257 -10.68 19.14 -13.40
C MET A 257 -9.33 19.00 -12.68
N LYS A 258 -8.88 20.04 -11.96
CA LYS A 258 -7.69 19.97 -11.11
C LYS A 258 -7.95 19.04 -9.91
N LEU A 259 -9.06 19.22 -9.20
CA LEU A 259 -9.47 18.38 -8.07
C LEU A 259 -9.61 16.91 -8.48
N LEU A 260 -10.31 16.62 -9.58
CA LEU A 260 -10.46 15.25 -10.11
C LEU A 260 -9.11 14.59 -10.45
N LYS A 261 -8.12 15.38 -10.88
CA LYS A 261 -6.76 14.88 -11.16
C LYS A 261 -5.96 14.62 -9.88
N GLU A 262 -6.15 15.45 -8.87
CA GLU A 262 -5.57 15.31 -7.54
C GLU A 262 -6.14 14.07 -6.82
N GLU A 263 -7.46 13.90 -6.83
CA GLU A 263 -8.19 12.74 -6.32
C GLU A 263 -7.73 11.44 -6.99
N LYS A 264 -7.63 11.39 -8.33
CA LYS A 264 -7.11 10.20 -9.05
C LYS A 264 -5.67 9.86 -8.65
N LYS A 265 -4.82 10.86 -8.42
CA LYS A 265 -3.45 10.66 -7.92
C LYS A 265 -3.46 10.10 -6.49
N GLN A 266 -4.31 10.61 -5.61
CA GLN A 266 -4.48 10.11 -4.24
C GLN A 266 -5.01 8.67 -4.24
N LYS A 267 -6.05 8.36 -5.02
CA LYS A 267 -6.63 7.01 -5.14
C LYS A 267 -5.59 5.99 -5.61
N THR A 268 -4.82 6.32 -6.66
CA THR A 268 -3.73 5.45 -7.14
C THR A 268 -2.64 5.24 -6.09
N ALA A 269 -2.31 6.28 -5.30
CA ALA A 269 -1.33 6.17 -4.22
C ALA A 269 -1.85 5.32 -3.05
N MET A 270 -3.15 5.37 -2.76
CA MET A 270 -3.79 4.57 -1.72
C MET A 270 -3.92 3.09 -2.14
N GLU A 271 -4.26 2.83 -3.40
CA GLU A 271 -4.31 1.49 -4.00
C GLU A 271 -2.93 0.80 -4.00
N LEU A 272 -1.85 1.54 -4.31
CA LEU A 272 -0.48 1.04 -4.19
C LEU A 272 -0.06 0.77 -2.74
N LEU A 273 -0.54 1.55 -1.78
CA LEU A 273 -0.27 1.33 -0.35
C LEU A 273 -1.02 0.10 0.18
N ASP A 274 -2.26 -0.09 -0.25
CA ASP A 274 -3.08 -1.25 0.09
C ASP A 274 -2.46 -2.54 -0.47
N GLN A 275 -2.05 -2.53 -1.75
CA GLN A 275 -1.33 -3.64 -2.37
C GLN A 275 -0.03 -4.00 -1.63
N TYR A 276 0.72 -3.01 -1.12
CA TYR A 276 1.91 -3.23 -0.30
C TYR A 276 1.58 -3.83 1.08
N LEU A 277 0.53 -3.34 1.74
CA LEU A 277 0.05 -3.88 3.02
C LEU A 277 -0.42 -5.32 2.87
N GLN A 278 -1.15 -5.62 1.80
CA GLN A 278 -1.65 -6.96 1.48
C GLN A 278 -0.50 -7.94 1.21
N PHE A 279 0.49 -7.54 0.39
CA PHE A 279 1.72 -8.31 0.18
C PHE A 279 2.49 -8.57 1.49
N LYS A 280 2.60 -7.56 2.37
CA LYS A 280 3.26 -7.72 3.68
C LYS A 280 2.51 -8.72 4.57
N GLN A 281 1.18 -8.62 4.64
CA GLN A 281 0.35 -9.57 5.39
C GLN A 281 0.44 -11.00 4.83
N GLU A 282 0.51 -11.18 3.52
CA GLU A 282 0.70 -12.48 2.88
C GLU A 282 2.08 -13.08 3.23
N MET A 283 3.15 -12.29 3.16
CA MET A 283 4.50 -12.70 3.58
C MET A 283 4.57 -13.03 5.09
N GLU A 284 3.87 -12.29 5.94
CA GLU A 284 3.75 -12.59 7.38
C GLU A 284 2.94 -13.86 7.65
N LYS A 285 1.86 -14.12 6.89
CA LYS A 285 1.05 -15.35 6.95
C LYS A 285 1.86 -16.55 6.47
N GLU A 286 2.60 -16.44 5.36
CA GLU A 286 3.53 -17.48 4.92
C GLU A 286 4.60 -17.78 5.97
N ASN A 287 5.20 -16.75 6.57
CA ASN A 287 6.20 -16.93 7.62
C ASN A 287 5.60 -17.56 8.89
N LYS A 288 4.35 -17.24 9.24
CA LYS A 288 3.62 -17.92 10.32
C LYS A 288 3.34 -19.39 9.98
N ASN A 289 2.92 -19.71 8.75
CA ASN A 289 2.71 -21.10 8.30
C ASN A 289 4.02 -21.90 8.21
N LYS A 290 5.13 -21.27 7.83
CA LYS A 290 6.48 -21.87 7.84
C LYS A 290 6.99 -22.11 9.26
N LYS A 291 6.70 -21.21 10.21
CA LYS A 291 6.99 -21.39 11.65
C LYS A 291 6.10 -22.45 12.30
N ALA A 292 4.82 -22.54 11.97
CA ALA A 292 3.90 -23.56 12.49
C ALA A 292 4.30 -25.01 12.14
N LYS A 293 5.15 -25.20 11.10
CA LYS A 293 5.71 -26.51 10.70
C LYS A 293 7.05 -26.87 11.34
N LYS A 294 7.63 -26.04 12.23
CA LYS A 294 8.88 -26.39 12.93
C LYS A 294 8.84 -26.03 14.41
N GLU A 295 9.28 -27.00 15.19
CA GLU A 295 9.64 -26.92 16.60
C GLU A 295 8.45 -26.72 17.57
N LYS A 296 8.20 -27.76 18.40
CA LYS A 296 7.40 -27.61 19.62
C LYS A 296 8.17 -26.64 20.51
N ASP A 297 7.64 -25.43 20.64
CA ASP A 297 8.20 -24.26 21.34
C ASP A 297 9.08 -24.67 22.55
N PRO A 298 10.43 -24.61 22.45
CA PRO A 298 11.34 -25.22 23.44
C PRO A 298 11.20 -24.68 24.86
N LEU A 299 10.59 -23.49 25.00
CA LEU A 299 10.33 -22.82 26.26
C LEU A 299 8.96 -23.16 26.86
N LYS A 300 8.10 -23.94 26.18
CA LYS A 300 6.83 -24.38 26.76
C LYS A 300 7.11 -25.39 27.89
N PRO A 301 6.64 -25.15 29.12
CA PRO A 301 6.74 -26.11 30.22
C PRO A 301 6.18 -27.48 29.81
N LYS A 302 6.87 -28.56 30.24
CA LYS A 302 6.41 -29.94 30.01
C LYS A 302 5.39 -30.32 31.07
N GLN A 303 4.38 -31.10 30.69
CA GLN A 303 3.36 -31.57 31.63
C GLN A 303 3.99 -32.35 32.79
N PRO A 304 3.45 -32.22 34.01
CA PRO A 304 3.93 -32.91 35.19
C PRO A 304 3.64 -34.40 35.08
N MET A 305 4.49 -35.24 35.68
CA MET A 305 4.23 -36.67 35.78
C MET A 305 3.17 -36.94 36.85
N SER A 306 2.24 -37.85 36.57
CA SER A 306 1.24 -38.31 37.56
C SER A 306 1.90 -39.16 38.65
N ALA A 307 1.23 -39.31 39.80
CA ALA A 307 1.71 -40.08 40.96
C ALA A 307 2.16 -41.50 40.57
N PHE A 308 1.33 -42.21 39.81
CA PHE A 308 1.68 -43.51 39.23
C PHE A 308 2.94 -43.43 38.36
N PHE A 309 3.09 -42.42 37.50
CA PHE A 309 4.26 -42.30 36.64
C PHE A 309 5.55 -41.98 37.42
N LEU A 310 5.47 -41.19 38.50
CA LEU A 310 6.59 -40.94 39.40
C LEU A 310 7.06 -42.24 40.06
N PHE A 311 6.14 -42.98 40.68
CA PHE A 311 6.40 -44.32 41.21
C PHE A 311 6.98 -45.26 40.14
N THR A 312 6.38 -45.30 38.94
CA THR A 312 6.88 -46.16 37.86
C THR A 312 8.25 -45.75 37.35
N ASN A 313 8.67 -44.50 37.51
CA ASN A 313 9.97 -44.06 37.07
C ASN A 313 11.06 -44.56 38.03
N GLU A 314 10.80 -44.44 39.33
CA GLU A 314 11.65 -44.96 40.42
C GLU A 314 11.75 -46.49 40.39
N ARG A 315 10.61 -47.19 40.31
CA ARG A 315 10.58 -48.66 40.16
C ARG A 315 11.18 -49.13 38.84
N ARG A 316 11.00 -48.39 37.74
CA ARG A 316 11.63 -48.71 36.44
C ARG A 316 13.15 -48.68 36.51
N SER A 317 13.77 -47.70 37.20
CA SER A 317 15.23 -47.71 37.41
C SER A 317 15.70 -48.97 38.11
N ALA A 318 15.11 -49.30 39.27
CA ALA A 318 15.49 -50.49 40.04
C ALA A 318 15.30 -51.81 39.25
N LEU A 319 14.14 -51.96 38.59
CA LEU A 319 13.82 -53.18 37.85
C LEU A 319 14.64 -53.32 36.54
N LEU A 320 15.15 -52.24 35.94
CA LEU A 320 16.11 -52.32 34.83
C LEU A 320 17.51 -52.71 35.30
N GLU A 321 17.94 -52.26 36.48
CA GLU A 321 19.21 -52.70 37.08
C GLU A 321 19.19 -54.19 37.45
N GLU A 322 18.01 -54.72 37.82
CA GLU A 322 17.75 -56.16 37.97
C GLU A 322 17.66 -56.92 36.62
N GLY A 323 17.83 -56.26 35.48
CA GLY A 323 17.88 -56.88 34.15
C GLY A 323 16.52 -57.28 33.54
N LYS A 324 15.40 -56.83 34.11
CA LYS A 324 14.05 -57.16 33.61
C LYS A 324 13.70 -56.38 32.34
N ASN A 325 12.94 -57.00 31.44
CA ASN A 325 12.53 -56.37 30.18
C ASN A 325 11.53 -55.23 30.43
N LEU A 326 11.58 -54.13 29.65
CA LEU A 326 10.70 -52.97 29.79
C LEU A 326 9.20 -53.32 29.84
N LEU A 327 8.77 -54.38 29.14
CA LEU A 327 7.40 -54.88 29.17
C LEU A 327 7.04 -55.60 30.48
N GLU A 328 7.99 -56.32 31.08
CA GLU A 328 7.84 -57.00 32.37
C GLU A 328 7.83 -55.98 33.50
N VAL A 329 8.76 -55.02 33.46
CA VAL A 329 8.85 -53.86 34.36
C VAL A 329 7.49 -53.13 34.41
N SER A 330 6.87 -52.89 33.25
CA SER A 330 5.56 -52.22 33.19
C SER A 330 4.43 -53.05 33.83
N LYS A 331 4.45 -54.38 33.71
CA LYS A 331 3.46 -55.26 34.35
C LYS A 331 3.62 -55.29 35.86
N VAL A 332 4.82 -55.63 36.34
CA VAL A 332 5.18 -55.69 37.76
C VAL A 332 4.82 -54.38 38.48
N THR A 333 5.23 -53.24 37.91
CA THR A 333 4.97 -51.93 38.50
C THR A 333 3.47 -51.56 38.51
N SER A 334 2.69 -52.02 37.53
CA SER A 334 1.24 -51.75 37.49
C SER A 334 0.49 -52.57 38.54
N GLU A 335 0.89 -53.83 38.73
CA GLU A 335 0.36 -54.72 39.78
C GLU A 335 0.77 -54.24 41.18
N GLU A 336 2.04 -53.84 41.36
CA GLU A 336 2.54 -53.28 42.61
C GLU A 336 1.80 -51.99 42.99
N TRP A 337 1.61 -51.04 42.06
CA TRP A 337 0.83 -49.83 42.32
C TRP A 337 -0.63 -50.14 42.69
N LYS A 338 -1.25 -51.16 42.06
CA LYS A 338 -2.61 -51.57 42.42
C LYS A 338 -2.67 -52.07 43.87
N ASN A 339 -1.66 -52.82 44.31
CA ASN A 339 -1.60 -53.45 45.63
C ASN A 339 -1.03 -52.54 46.74
N MET A 340 -0.39 -51.41 46.41
CA MET A 340 0.07 -50.44 47.42
C MET A 340 -1.08 -49.79 48.19
N THR A 341 -0.89 -49.54 49.48
CA THR A 341 -1.89 -48.84 50.32
C THR A 341 -1.93 -47.34 50.02
N GLU A 342 -3.00 -46.65 50.40
CA GLU A 342 -3.11 -45.20 50.25
C GLU A 342 -1.97 -44.44 50.96
N GLU A 343 -1.46 -44.98 52.07
CA GLU A 343 -0.33 -44.39 52.80
C GLU A 343 0.98 -44.43 52.01
N GLN A 344 1.19 -45.52 51.26
CA GLN A 344 2.34 -45.68 50.36
C GLN A 344 2.18 -44.84 49.07
N LYS A 345 0.94 -44.58 48.64
CA LYS A 345 0.62 -43.71 47.49
C LYS A 345 0.71 -42.21 47.83
N ARG A 346 0.35 -41.82 49.05
CA ARG A 346 0.35 -40.46 49.59
C ARG A 346 1.60 -39.62 49.22
N PRO A 347 2.85 -40.07 49.44
CA PRO A 347 4.03 -39.28 49.06
C PRO A 347 4.15 -39.06 47.54
N TYR A 348 3.74 -40.02 46.71
CA TYR A 348 3.73 -39.87 45.26
C TYR A 348 2.61 -38.95 44.76
N GLU A 349 1.47 -38.95 45.44
CA GLU A 349 0.33 -38.06 45.17
C GLU A 349 0.65 -36.61 45.56
N GLU A 350 1.28 -36.39 46.72
CA GLU A 350 1.79 -35.09 47.15
C GLU A 350 2.88 -34.56 46.20
N ALA A 351 3.84 -35.41 45.80
CA ALA A 351 4.87 -35.06 44.82
C ALA A 351 4.29 -34.72 43.44
N ALA A 352 3.27 -35.46 42.99
CA ALA A 352 2.56 -35.18 41.74
C ALA A 352 1.76 -33.86 41.83
N LYS A 353 1.10 -33.59 42.96
CA LYS A 353 0.37 -32.35 43.20
C LYS A 353 1.31 -31.14 43.22
N ALA A 354 2.43 -31.21 43.95
CA ALA A 354 3.45 -30.17 43.96
C ALA A 354 4.07 -29.94 42.57
N SER A 355 4.29 -31.01 41.78
CA SER A 355 4.77 -30.90 40.40
C SER A 355 3.73 -30.25 39.48
N LYS A 356 2.43 -30.52 39.70
CA LYS A 356 1.32 -29.90 38.97
C LYS A 356 1.17 -28.42 39.28
N GLU A 357 1.29 -28.03 40.55
CA GLU A 357 1.26 -26.63 40.98
C GLU A 357 2.42 -25.82 40.38
N LYS A 358 3.64 -26.36 40.38
CA LYS A 358 4.80 -25.75 39.69
C LYS A 358 4.56 -25.61 38.18
N TYR A 359 4.06 -26.66 37.52
CA TYR A 359 3.73 -26.59 36.09
C TYR A 359 2.69 -25.51 35.78
N LEU A 360 1.68 -25.32 36.63
CA LEU A 360 0.68 -24.26 36.45
C LEU A 360 1.31 -22.87 36.57
N GLN A 361 2.17 -22.64 37.58
CA GLN A 361 2.91 -21.39 37.75
C GLN A 361 3.83 -21.11 36.54
N ASP A 362 4.60 -22.10 36.10
CA ASP A 362 5.47 -21.99 34.92
C ASP A 362 4.66 -21.74 33.63
N MET A 363 3.49 -22.35 33.49
CA MET A 363 2.58 -22.14 32.36
C MET A 363 1.95 -20.74 32.35
N GLU A 364 1.61 -20.18 33.51
CA GLU A 364 1.14 -18.80 33.63
C GLU A 364 2.25 -17.80 33.29
N LEU A 365 3.47 -18.02 33.77
CA LEU A 365 4.64 -17.20 33.42
C LEU A 365 4.93 -17.29 31.92
N TYR A 366 4.95 -18.50 31.35
CA TYR A 366 5.10 -18.71 29.90
C TYR A 366 3.99 -18.01 29.09
N LYS A 367 2.73 -18.06 29.55
CA LYS A 367 1.60 -17.35 28.91
C LYS A 367 1.83 -15.83 28.94
N LYS A 368 2.14 -15.25 30.10
CA LYS A 368 2.42 -13.81 30.26
C LYS A 368 3.60 -13.37 29.39
N MET A 369 4.74 -14.06 29.43
CA MET A 369 5.91 -13.75 28.60
C MET A 369 5.61 -13.86 27.09
N LYS A 370 4.73 -14.79 26.67
CA LYS A 370 4.33 -14.95 25.27
C LYS A 370 3.38 -13.85 24.81
N GLU A 371 2.47 -13.41 25.68
CA GLU A 371 1.56 -12.28 25.43
C GLU A 371 2.33 -10.95 25.37
N GLU A 372 3.24 -10.70 26.32
CA GLU A 372 4.15 -9.55 26.33
C GLU A 372 5.09 -9.53 25.11
N GLY A 373 5.69 -10.67 24.76
CA GLY A 373 6.54 -10.81 23.57
C GLY A 373 5.77 -10.53 22.28
N ALA A 374 4.53 -11.02 22.16
CA ALA A 374 3.66 -10.72 21.03
C ALA A 374 3.21 -9.25 20.98
N ALA A 375 2.97 -8.62 22.13
CA ALA A 375 2.61 -7.20 22.22
C ALA A 375 3.80 -6.28 21.87
N ASN A 376 5.00 -6.62 22.33
CA ASN A 376 6.23 -5.90 21.99
C ASN A 376 6.55 -6.03 20.49
N LEU A 377 6.44 -7.24 19.91
CA LEU A 377 6.66 -7.44 18.48
C LEU A 377 5.69 -6.60 17.62
N LYS A 378 4.40 -6.55 17.98
CA LYS A 378 3.42 -5.67 17.31
C LYS A 378 3.79 -4.19 17.43
N ARG A 379 4.24 -3.74 18.60
CA ARG A 379 4.66 -2.35 18.82
C ARG A 379 5.87 -1.98 17.96
N GLU A 380 6.88 -2.85 17.89
CA GLU A 380 8.05 -2.68 17.02
C GLU A 380 7.66 -2.70 15.53
N GLU A 381 6.78 -3.60 15.11
CA GLU A 381 6.26 -3.66 13.73
C GLU A 381 5.49 -2.37 13.36
N GLU A 382 4.66 -1.83 14.26
CA GLU A 382 3.97 -0.55 14.07
C GLU A 382 4.93 0.65 14.01
N GLU A 383 5.97 0.68 14.85
CA GLU A 383 6.98 1.73 14.84
C GLU A 383 7.81 1.70 13.54
N GLN A 384 8.23 0.52 13.09
CA GLN A 384 8.90 0.36 11.79
C GLN A 384 8.00 0.82 10.63
N MET A 385 6.70 0.50 10.67
CA MET A 385 5.75 0.98 9.66
C MET A 385 5.56 2.50 9.70
N LYS A 386 5.56 3.13 10.89
CA LYS A 386 5.54 4.60 11.04
C LYS A 386 6.80 5.24 10.43
N ILE A 387 7.98 4.66 10.65
CA ILE A 387 9.25 5.12 10.09
C ILE A 387 9.24 5.01 8.55
N GLN A 388 8.88 3.84 8.00
CA GLN A 388 8.79 3.64 6.53
C GLN A 388 7.78 4.59 5.88
N LYS A 389 6.61 4.81 6.51
CA LYS A 389 5.61 5.78 6.04
C LYS A 389 6.15 7.21 6.05
N HIS A 390 6.91 7.59 7.08
CA HIS A 390 7.53 8.91 7.16
C HIS A 390 8.62 9.12 6.10
N GLU A 391 9.49 8.13 5.90
CA GLU A 391 10.52 8.15 4.85
C GLU A 391 9.91 8.25 3.45
N ALA A 392 8.89 7.44 3.15
CA ALA A 392 8.17 7.50 1.88
C ALA A 392 7.56 8.88 1.62
N LEU A 393 6.95 9.51 2.64
CA LEU A 393 6.43 10.88 2.55
C LEU A 393 7.54 11.92 2.29
N GLN A 394 8.71 11.79 2.94
CA GLN A 394 9.84 12.68 2.65
C GLN A 394 10.36 12.52 1.21
N LEU A 395 10.48 11.29 0.70
CA LEU A 395 10.87 11.02 -0.67
C LEU A 395 9.87 11.59 -1.69
N LEU A 396 8.56 11.49 -1.40
CA LEU A 396 7.50 12.05 -2.24
C LEU A 396 7.56 13.58 -2.26
N LYS A 397 7.72 14.22 -1.10
CA LYS A 397 7.94 15.68 -0.96
C LYS A 397 9.22 16.15 -1.67
N LYS A 398 10.28 15.33 -1.68
CA LYS A 398 11.53 15.58 -2.43
C LYS A 398 11.31 15.46 -3.95
N LYS A 399 10.56 14.46 -4.41
CA LYS A 399 10.16 14.33 -5.84
C LYS A 399 9.32 15.52 -6.29
N GLU A 400 8.35 15.97 -5.50
CA GLU A 400 7.51 17.13 -5.85
C GLU A 400 8.30 18.44 -5.86
N ARG A 401 9.22 18.65 -4.91
CA ARG A 401 10.18 19.78 -4.96
C ARG A 401 11.02 19.74 -6.23
N ASN A 402 11.56 18.58 -6.60
CA ASN A 402 12.36 18.41 -7.81
C ASN A 402 11.53 18.62 -9.09
N GLU A 403 10.30 18.12 -9.15
CA GLU A 403 9.38 18.39 -10.25
C GLU A 403 9.04 19.88 -10.37
N ASN A 404 8.82 20.56 -9.25
CA ASN A 404 8.50 21.99 -9.24
C ASN A 404 9.73 22.83 -9.63
N MET A 405 10.94 22.44 -9.23
CA MET A 405 12.20 22.99 -9.73
C MET A 405 12.35 22.77 -11.25
N ILE A 406 12.05 21.56 -11.75
CA ILE A 406 12.09 21.25 -13.19
C ILE A 406 11.02 22.04 -13.95
N LYS A 407 9.82 22.23 -13.39
CA LYS A 407 8.76 23.07 -13.97
C LYS A 407 9.20 24.53 -14.02
N GLN A 408 9.70 25.10 -12.93
CA GLN A 408 10.27 26.46 -12.93
C GLN A 408 11.44 26.61 -13.90
N ALA A 409 12.34 25.63 -13.99
CA ALA A 409 13.45 25.66 -14.94
C ALA A 409 13.00 25.53 -16.41
N LYS A 410 11.90 24.81 -16.68
CA LYS A 410 11.25 24.74 -17.99
C LYS A 410 10.46 26.02 -18.31
N GLU A 411 9.87 26.66 -17.31
CA GLU A 411 9.11 27.90 -17.46
C GLU A 411 10.02 29.11 -17.68
N LYS A 412 11.15 29.19 -16.95
CA LYS A 412 12.29 30.08 -17.25
C LYS A 412 13.01 29.74 -18.57
N LYS A 413 12.69 28.60 -19.19
CA LYS A 413 13.14 28.17 -20.54
C LYS A 413 12.01 28.13 -21.57
N LYS A 414 10.85 28.76 -21.32
CA LYS A 414 9.98 29.16 -22.44
C LYS A 414 10.84 30.05 -23.36
N PRO A 415 10.89 29.79 -24.68
CA PRO A 415 11.54 30.71 -25.58
C PRO A 415 10.83 32.07 -25.47
N GLU A 416 11.58 33.16 -25.36
CA GLU A 416 11.03 34.49 -25.62
C GLU A 416 10.79 34.62 -27.14
N GLU A 417 9.70 34.03 -27.61
CA GLU A 417 9.13 34.35 -28.91
C GLU A 417 8.71 35.82 -28.88
N GLY A 418 9.52 36.69 -29.50
CA GLY A 418 9.14 38.08 -29.76
C GLY A 418 10.00 39.18 -29.13
N LYS A 419 11.10 38.89 -28.42
CA LYS A 419 12.13 39.93 -28.21
C LYS A 419 13.06 39.98 -29.42
N ASN A 420 13.12 41.16 -30.03
CA ASN A 420 13.93 41.46 -31.20
C ASN A 420 15.41 41.15 -30.92
N VAL A 421 15.86 39.97 -31.35
CA VAL A 421 17.26 39.55 -31.21
C VAL A 421 18.04 40.39 -32.21
N ASP A 422 18.84 41.33 -31.71
CA ASP A 422 19.74 42.19 -32.47
C ASP A 422 20.26 41.46 -33.73
N PRO A 423 19.86 41.91 -34.94
CA PRO A 423 20.22 41.24 -36.18
C PRO A 423 21.73 41.04 -36.38
N ASN A 424 22.56 41.87 -35.73
CA ASN A 424 24.02 41.79 -35.79
C ASN A 424 24.63 40.79 -34.80
N LYS A 425 23.84 40.16 -33.91
CA LYS A 425 24.36 39.20 -32.94
C LYS A 425 24.73 37.88 -33.65
N PRO A 426 25.99 37.41 -33.57
CA PRO A 426 26.41 36.15 -34.16
C PRO A 426 25.51 34.98 -33.74
N LYS A 427 25.20 34.10 -34.71
CA LYS A 427 24.36 32.90 -34.48
C LYS A 427 25.24 31.71 -34.09
N ARG A 428 24.75 30.89 -33.15
CA ARG A 428 25.49 29.71 -32.67
C ARG A 428 25.82 28.76 -33.83
N PRO A 429 27.06 28.24 -33.91
CA PRO A 429 27.51 27.40 -34.99
C PRO A 429 26.89 26.00 -34.90
N PRO A 430 26.74 25.28 -36.03
CA PRO A 430 26.24 23.91 -36.02
C PRO A 430 27.21 22.94 -35.32
N SER A 431 26.67 22.03 -34.52
CA SER A 431 27.43 20.90 -33.94
C SER A 431 27.84 19.88 -35.00
N SER A 432 28.82 19.02 -34.71
CA SER A 432 29.38 18.02 -35.64
C SER A 432 28.32 17.13 -36.28
N PHE A 433 27.38 16.61 -35.49
CA PHE A 433 26.22 15.87 -35.98
C PHE A 433 25.32 16.70 -36.92
N ILE A 434 25.19 18.02 -36.71
CA ILE A 434 24.36 18.88 -37.56
C ILE A 434 25.06 19.17 -38.89
N LEU A 435 26.38 19.36 -38.89
CA LEU A 435 27.18 19.48 -40.11
C LEU A 435 27.06 18.19 -40.95
N PHE A 436 27.29 17.03 -40.33
CA PHE A 436 27.07 15.73 -40.98
C PHE A 436 25.65 15.57 -41.48
N ARG A 437 24.63 15.87 -40.66
CA ARG A 437 23.21 15.75 -41.02
C ARG A 437 22.84 16.62 -42.22
N ASN A 438 23.48 17.77 -42.40
CA ASN A 438 23.22 18.64 -43.55
C ASN A 438 23.79 18.04 -44.83
N GLU A 439 25.01 17.51 -44.80
CA GLU A 439 25.64 16.85 -45.95
C GLU A 439 24.95 15.51 -46.28
N ALA A 440 24.74 14.66 -45.27
CA ALA A 440 24.03 13.39 -45.43
C ALA A 440 22.58 13.59 -45.92
N ARG A 441 21.90 14.67 -45.51
CA ARG A 441 20.59 15.06 -46.09
C ARG A 441 20.72 15.41 -47.57
N LYS A 442 21.72 16.20 -47.96
CA LYS A 442 21.92 16.60 -49.36
C LYS A 442 22.11 15.37 -50.25
N ASN A 443 22.98 14.45 -49.83
CA ASN A 443 23.28 13.22 -50.56
C ASN A 443 22.05 12.30 -50.63
N LEU A 444 21.37 12.05 -49.50
CA LEU A 444 20.15 11.21 -49.48
C LEU A 444 18.99 11.80 -50.29
N LEU A 445 18.86 13.12 -50.38
CA LEU A 445 17.84 13.78 -51.19
C LEU A 445 18.14 13.69 -52.69
N GLN A 446 19.42 13.64 -53.06
CA GLN A 446 19.90 13.42 -54.43
C GLN A 446 19.76 11.94 -54.85
N GLU A 447 20.14 11.01 -53.97
CA GLU A 447 19.99 9.56 -54.15
C GLU A 447 18.52 9.12 -54.21
N ARG A 448 17.65 9.71 -53.40
CA ARG A 448 16.24 9.29 -53.23
C ARG A 448 15.29 10.50 -53.17
N LYS A 449 15.05 11.09 -54.33
CA LYS A 449 14.04 12.14 -54.53
C LYS A 449 12.66 11.64 -54.08
N GLY A 450 12.02 12.36 -53.15
CA GLY A 450 10.66 12.05 -52.66
C GLY A 450 10.54 11.43 -51.27
N ILE A 451 11.65 11.13 -50.56
CA ILE A 451 11.56 10.57 -49.20
C ILE A 451 11.08 11.60 -48.16
N ASN A 452 10.15 11.17 -47.30
CA ASN A 452 9.67 11.93 -46.15
C ASN A 452 10.81 12.36 -45.20
N ASN A 453 10.81 13.64 -44.80
CA ASN A 453 11.86 14.21 -43.95
C ASN A 453 12.05 13.46 -42.61
N SER A 454 10.99 12.88 -42.04
CA SER A 454 11.08 12.00 -40.86
C SER A 454 11.96 10.77 -41.11
N THR A 455 11.66 10.01 -42.17
CA THR A 455 12.42 8.83 -42.61
C THR A 455 13.86 9.19 -42.95
N LEU A 456 14.09 10.30 -43.66
CA LEU A 456 15.42 10.80 -43.98
C LEU A 456 16.23 11.16 -42.70
N ASN A 457 15.61 11.76 -41.68
CA ASN A 457 16.28 12.02 -40.40
C ASN A 457 16.61 10.73 -39.62
N ALA A 458 15.76 9.70 -39.70
CA ALA A 458 16.03 8.40 -39.11
C ALA A 458 17.24 7.72 -39.77
N ILE A 459 17.28 7.69 -41.11
CA ILE A 459 18.41 7.16 -41.89
C ILE A 459 19.71 7.91 -41.55
N ILE A 460 19.68 9.23 -41.44
CA ILE A 460 20.86 10.03 -41.05
C ILE A 460 21.32 9.70 -39.62
N SER A 461 20.39 9.52 -38.69
CA SER A 461 20.73 9.16 -37.30
C SER A 461 21.36 7.76 -37.20
N VAL A 462 20.98 6.84 -38.08
CA VAL A 462 21.61 5.52 -38.23
C VAL A 462 23.00 5.66 -38.83
N LYS A 463 23.14 6.33 -40.00
CA LYS A 463 24.44 6.60 -40.64
C LYS A 463 25.44 7.32 -39.71
N TRP A 464 24.99 8.16 -38.77
CA TRP A 464 25.86 8.80 -37.77
C TRP A 464 26.37 7.84 -36.68
N LYS A 465 25.58 6.84 -36.31
CA LYS A 465 26.00 5.80 -35.34
C LYS A 465 26.98 4.83 -35.98
N GLU A 466 26.74 4.47 -37.24
CA GLU A 466 27.57 3.57 -38.05
C GLU A 466 28.87 4.22 -38.55
N LEU A 467 28.97 5.55 -38.50
CA LEU A 467 30.22 6.26 -38.79
C LEU A 467 31.32 5.87 -37.79
N VAL A 468 32.37 5.24 -38.33
CA VAL A 468 33.65 4.98 -37.64
C VAL A 468 34.20 6.27 -37.04
N GLU A 469 34.82 6.18 -35.86
CA GLU A 469 35.23 7.34 -35.06
C GLU A 469 36.17 8.28 -35.83
N GLU A 470 37.07 7.77 -36.67
CA GLU A 470 37.93 8.56 -37.56
C GLU A 470 37.13 9.50 -38.49
N LYS A 471 36.06 8.97 -39.11
CA LYS A 471 35.18 9.78 -39.98
C LYS A 471 34.29 10.71 -39.17
N ARG A 472 33.96 10.37 -37.92
CA ARG A 472 33.28 11.25 -36.97
C ARG A 472 34.18 12.39 -36.51
N GLN A 473 35.48 12.14 -36.39
CA GLN A 473 36.48 13.12 -35.97
C GLN A 473 36.60 14.30 -36.94
N ILE A 474 36.58 14.04 -38.26
CA ILE A 474 36.53 15.08 -39.31
C ILE A 474 35.34 16.05 -39.09
N TRP A 475 34.21 15.54 -38.59
CA TRP A 475 33.04 16.37 -38.28
C TRP A 475 33.17 17.12 -36.95
N ASN A 476 33.88 16.55 -35.98
CA ASN A 476 34.20 17.19 -34.70
C ASN A 476 35.18 18.36 -34.92
N GLU A 477 36.20 18.20 -35.75
CA GLU A 477 37.15 19.23 -36.17
C GLU A 477 36.43 20.37 -36.90
N LYS A 478 35.67 20.08 -37.97
CA LYS A 478 34.83 21.07 -38.67
C LYS A 478 33.87 21.82 -37.74
N ALA A 479 33.40 21.21 -36.65
CA ALA A 479 32.57 21.86 -35.65
C ALA A 479 33.38 22.69 -34.63
N ALA A 480 34.61 22.28 -34.31
CA ALA A 480 35.54 23.06 -33.51
C ALA A 480 35.96 24.35 -34.23
N ASP A 481 36.32 24.27 -35.51
CA ASP A 481 36.67 25.44 -36.35
C ASP A 481 35.52 26.46 -36.37
N ARG A 482 34.30 25.98 -36.63
CA ARG A 482 33.07 26.81 -36.62
C ARG A 482 32.77 27.40 -35.24
N LYS A 483 33.14 26.70 -34.16
CA LYS A 483 33.04 27.19 -32.77
C LYS A 483 34.08 28.25 -32.44
N GLU A 484 35.29 28.14 -32.99
CA GLU A 484 36.32 29.15 -32.85
C GLU A 484 36.01 30.42 -33.66
N ALA A 485 35.57 30.27 -34.92
CA ALA A 485 35.10 31.38 -35.74
C ALA A 485 33.99 32.16 -35.04
N TYR A 486 32.97 31.46 -34.52
CA TYR A 486 31.90 32.07 -33.71
C TYR A 486 32.41 32.76 -32.43
N LYS A 487 33.48 32.24 -31.80
CA LYS A 487 34.09 32.89 -30.62
C LYS A 487 34.72 34.23 -31.03
N LYS A 488 35.45 34.27 -32.15
CA LYS A 488 36.04 35.49 -32.72
C LYS A 488 34.96 36.50 -33.11
N GLU A 489 33.94 36.07 -33.85
CA GLU A 489 32.75 36.89 -34.18
C GLU A 489 32.05 37.46 -32.93
N LEU A 490 31.93 36.68 -31.86
CA LEU A 490 31.35 37.16 -30.59
C LEU A 490 32.22 38.19 -29.88
N GLU A 491 33.54 38.05 -29.94
CA GLU A 491 34.50 38.99 -29.35
C GLU A 491 34.52 40.30 -30.15
N GLU A 492 34.47 40.23 -31.48
CA GLU A 492 34.28 41.38 -32.36
C GLU A 492 32.92 42.06 -32.15
N TYR A 493 31.83 41.30 -32.02
CA TYR A 493 30.50 41.84 -31.72
C TYR A 493 30.47 42.56 -30.37
N LYS A 494 31.11 42.01 -29.33
CA LYS A 494 31.27 42.71 -28.03
C LYS A 494 32.05 44.00 -28.20
N LYS A 495 33.22 43.95 -28.83
CA LYS A 495 34.07 45.12 -29.08
C LYS A 495 33.34 46.21 -29.87
N LYS A 496 32.57 45.84 -30.88
CA LYS A 496 31.73 46.75 -31.69
C LYS A 496 30.57 47.34 -30.88
N LYS A 497 29.94 46.54 -30.00
CA LYS A 497 28.88 47.01 -29.10
C LYS A 497 29.40 47.96 -28.03
N GLU A 498 30.60 47.71 -27.51
CA GLU A 498 31.29 48.56 -26.54
C GLU A 498 31.74 49.88 -27.18
N ALA A 499 32.25 49.87 -28.43
CA ALA A 499 32.54 51.08 -29.19
C ALA A 499 31.29 51.92 -29.46
N ALA A 500 30.22 51.30 -29.98
CA ALA A 500 28.93 51.97 -30.21
C ALA A 500 28.19 52.44 -28.93
N SER A 501 28.75 52.14 -27.75
CA SER A 501 28.30 52.65 -26.45
C SER A 501 29.22 53.72 -25.86
N LYS A 502 30.30 54.09 -26.57
CA LYS A 502 31.22 55.19 -26.23
C LYS A 502 31.09 56.40 -27.17
N ASP A 503 30.56 56.18 -28.38
CA ASP A 503 30.21 57.24 -29.34
C ASP A 503 28.78 57.82 -29.09
N LYS A 504 28.26 57.66 -27.86
CA LYS A 504 26.98 58.16 -27.37
C LYS A 504 27.12 58.71 -25.97
#